data_AF-A0A5B7KFX2-F1
#
_entry.id   AF-A0A5B7KFX2-F1
#
_cell.length_a   1.000
_cell.length_b   1.000
_cell.length_c   1.000
_cell.angle_alpha   90.00
_cell.angle_beta   90.00
_cell.angle_gamma   90.00
#
_symmetry.space_group_name_H-M   'P 1'
#
loop_
_entity.id
_entity.type
_entity.pdbx_description
1 polymer ?
#
loop_
_entity_poly.entity_id
_entity_poly.type
_entity_poly.pdbx_seq_one_letter_code
_entity_poly.pdbx_strand_id
1 'polypeptide(L)'
;MKVELNIVRNDLERESLEFKGPRVVFHRPATLEQLLHLKDLHPTAKIIGGNTEVGVEVQYKNQLYPVLINPINVAELTSIEETSTAMVFGAAVTLTALEEALRDQVTLKHG
;
A
#
# COMPACT_ATOMS: atom_id res chain seq x y z
N MET A 1 11.31 -4.42 27.13
CA MET A 1 10.37 -3.45 26.52
C MET A 1 10.62 -3.10 25.05
N LYS A 2 11.86 -2.86 24.56
CA LYS A 2 12.12 -2.67 23.10
C LYS A 2 12.07 -3.97 22.28
N VAL A 3 12.43 -5.10 22.87
CA VAL A 3 12.52 -6.40 22.18
C VAL A 3 11.14 -6.99 21.88
N GLU A 4 10.22 -6.97 22.86
CA GLU A 4 8.83 -7.45 22.66
C GLU A 4 8.06 -6.61 21.64
N LEU A 5 8.26 -5.29 21.61
CA LEU A 5 7.59 -4.41 20.65
C LEU A 5 8.00 -4.70 19.20
N ASN A 6 9.25 -5.12 18.97
CA ASN A 6 9.74 -5.48 17.63
C ASN A 6 9.23 -6.85 17.16
N ILE A 7 9.05 -7.81 18.08
CA ILE A 7 8.50 -9.13 17.75
C ILE A 7 7.03 -8.97 17.32
N VAL A 8 6.22 -8.25 18.10
CA VAL A 8 4.80 -8.00 17.77
C VAL A 8 4.63 -7.24 16.45
N ARG A 9 5.53 -6.31 16.12
CA ARG A 9 5.47 -5.55 14.86
C ARG A 9 5.75 -6.40 13.62
N ASN A 10 6.72 -7.32 13.71
CA ASN A 10 7.13 -8.12 12.56
C ASN A 10 6.06 -9.15 12.15
N ASP A 11 5.32 -9.69 13.12
CA ASP A 11 4.21 -10.61 12.86
C ASP A 11 3.05 -9.87 12.17
N LEU A 12 2.72 -8.66 12.63
CA LEU A 12 1.66 -7.84 12.03
C LEU A 12 1.98 -7.42 10.59
N GLU A 13 3.25 -7.31 10.19
CA GLU A 13 3.61 -6.98 8.81
C GLU A 13 3.39 -8.13 7.82
N ARG A 14 3.16 -9.35 8.30
CA ARG A 14 2.91 -10.51 7.43
C ARG A 14 1.47 -10.99 7.46
N GLU A 15 0.64 -10.40 8.32
CA GLU A 15 -0.74 -10.78 8.51
C GLU A 15 -1.70 -9.83 7.79
N SER A 16 -2.78 -10.40 7.27
CA SER A 16 -3.92 -9.62 6.81
C SER A 16 -4.66 -9.07 8.01
N LEU A 17 -4.86 -7.75 8.07
CA LEU A 17 -5.60 -7.10 9.16
C LEU A 17 -6.95 -6.57 8.68
N GLU A 18 -7.90 -6.55 9.61
CA GLU A 18 -9.21 -5.95 9.44
C GLU A 18 -9.53 -5.07 10.65
N PHE A 19 -9.95 -3.83 10.40
CA PHE A 19 -10.42 -2.90 11.42
C PHE A 19 -11.85 -2.48 11.10
N LYS A 20 -12.78 -2.80 12.02
CA LYS A 20 -14.19 -2.48 11.87
C LYS A 20 -14.55 -1.25 12.72
N GLY A 21 -14.83 -0.14 12.05
CA GLY A 21 -15.44 1.03 12.65
C GLY A 21 -16.96 1.05 12.45
N PRO A 22 -17.68 2.00 13.08
CA PRO A 22 -19.14 2.09 12.94
C PRO A 22 -19.66 2.37 11.53
N ARG A 23 -18.81 2.95 10.65
CA ARG A 23 -19.20 3.38 9.30
C ARG A 23 -18.27 2.88 8.19
N VAL A 24 -17.08 2.39 8.56
CA VAL A 24 -16.02 2.02 7.63
C VAL A 24 -15.34 0.76 8.13
N VAL A 25 -15.12 -0.19 7.23
CA VAL A 25 -14.23 -1.34 7.43
C VAL A 25 -12.95 -1.08 6.64
N PHE A 26 -11.82 -1.26 7.29
CA PHE A 26 -10.50 -1.10 6.69
C PHE A 26 -9.81 -2.46 6.64
N HIS A 27 -9.43 -2.89 5.44
CA HIS A 27 -8.64 -4.09 5.23
C HIS A 27 -7.20 -3.73 4.86
N ARG A 28 -6.25 -4.51 5.37
CA ARG A 28 -4.85 -4.48 4.96
C ARG A 28 -4.43 -5.91 4.61
N PRO A 29 -4.68 -6.36 3.37
CA PRO A 29 -4.23 -7.68 2.92
C PRO A 29 -2.70 -7.77 2.91
N ALA A 30 -2.18 -8.98 3.12
CA ALA A 30 -0.75 -9.26 3.09
C ALA A 30 -0.30 -9.92 1.78
N THR A 31 -1.24 -10.29 0.90
CA THR A 31 -0.95 -10.98 -0.36
C THR A 31 -1.82 -10.44 -1.49
N LEU A 32 -1.35 -10.61 -2.73
CA LEU A 32 -2.11 -10.22 -3.92
C LEU A 32 -3.42 -11.01 -4.03
N GLU A 33 -3.42 -12.30 -3.70
CA GLU A 33 -4.62 -13.13 -3.70
C GLU A 33 -5.71 -12.58 -2.76
N GLN A 34 -5.34 -12.20 -1.54
CA GLN A 34 -6.28 -11.60 -0.58
C GLN A 34 -6.80 -10.24 -1.07
N LEU A 35 -5.94 -9.41 -1.66
CA LEU A 35 -6.35 -8.14 -2.26
C LEU A 35 -7.38 -8.35 -3.37
N LEU A 36 -7.12 -9.30 -4.28
CA LEU A 36 -8.02 -9.63 -5.38
C LEU A 36 -9.34 -10.18 -4.85
N HIS A 37 -9.31 -11.07 -3.87
CA HIS A 37 -10.51 -11.60 -3.22
C HIS A 37 -11.35 -10.49 -2.56
N LEU A 38 -10.72 -9.56 -1.84
CA LEU A 38 -11.42 -8.41 -1.25
C LEU A 38 -12.02 -7.49 -2.32
N LYS A 39 -11.34 -7.32 -3.46
CA LYS A 39 -11.87 -6.53 -4.58
C LYS A 39 -13.01 -7.22 -5.31
N ASP A 40 -13.02 -8.54 -5.39
CA ASP A 40 -14.14 -9.33 -5.91
C ASP A 40 -15.36 -9.23 -4.99
N LEU A 41 -15.16 -9.41 -3.67
CA LEU A 41 -16.23 -9.25 -2.67
C LEU A 41 -16.75 -7.82 -2.55
N HIS A 42 -15.87 -6.83 -2.72
CA HIS A 42 -16.19 -5.41 -2.62
C HIS A 42 -15.70 -4.62 -3.84
N PRO A 43 -16.41 -4.73 -5.00
CA PRO A 43 -15.99 -4.06 -6.24
C PRO A 43 -15.86 -2.54 -6.10
N THR A 44 -16.67 -1.92 -5.23
CA THR A 44 -16.66 -0.48 -4.96
C THR A 44 -15.67 -0.06 -3.86
N ALA A 45 -14.99 -1.01 -3.19
CA ALA A 45 -14.00 -0.68 -2.17
C ALA A 45 -12.89 0.20 -2.74
N LYS A 46 -12.56 1.28 -2.03
CA LYS A 46 -11.50 2.21 -2.46
C LYS A 46 -10.16 1.66 -2.02
N ILE A 47 -9.24 1.49 -2.97
CA ILE A 47 -7.84 1.17 -2.68
C ILE A 47 -7.15 2.46 -2.22
N ILE A 48 -6.47 2.42 -1.08
CA ILE A 48 -5.83 3.58 -0.47
C ILE A 48 -4.37 3.30 -0.11
N GLY A 49 -3.44 4.01 -0.78
CA GLY A 49 -2.02 4.02 -0.42
C GLY A 49 -1.72 5.09 0.64
N GLY A 50 -1.42 6.33 0.21
CA GLY A 50 -1.08 7.45 1.09
C GLY A 50 -2.24 8.33 1.58
N ASN A 51 -3.49 8.02 1.21
CA ASN A 51 -4.72 8.72 1.62
C ASN A 51 -4.83 10.22 1.21
N THR A 52 -3.89 10.77 0.44
CA THR A 52 -3.86 12.20 0.08
C THR A 52 -5.07 12.68 -0.70
N GLU A 53 -5.55 11.89 -1.68
CA GLU A 53 -6.79 12.23 -2.43
C GLU A 53 -8.06 11.84 -1.64
N VAL A 54 -8.10 10.63 -1.09
CA VAL A 54 -9.29 10.12 -0.39
C VAL A 54 -9.62 10.97 0.84
N GLY A 55 -8.60 11.44 1.56
CA GLY A 55 -8.78 12.39 2.66
C GLY A 55 -9.50 13.66 2.20
N VAL A 56 -9.12 14.22 1.05
CA VAL A 56 -9.79 15.41 0.50
C VAL A 56 -11.24 15.10 0.09
N GLU A 57 -11.47 13.96 -0.58
CA GLU A 57 -12.82 13.53 -0.98
C GLU A 57 -13.77 13.37 0.23
N VAL A 58 -13.29 12.76 1.30
CA VAL A 58 -14.09 12.55 2.53
C VAL A 58 -14.33 13.88 3.25
N GLN A 59 -13.29 14.70 3.43
CA GLN A 59 -13.39 15.93 4.22
C GLN A 59 -14.19 17.04 3.50
N TYR A 60 -13.98 17.19 2.19
CA TYR A 60 -14.49 18.37 1.46
C TYR A 60 -15.51 18.04 0.37
N LYS A 61 -15.59 16.78 -0.08
CA LYS A 61 -16.55 16.35 -1.11
C LYS A 61 -17.70 15.49 -0.54
N ASN A 62 -17.79 15.39 0.80
CA ASN A 62 -18.80 14.61 1.52
C ASN A 62 -18.93 13.15 1.03
N GLN A 63 -17.82 12.56 0.58
CA GLN A 63 -17.78 11.17 0.13
C GLN A 63 -17.64 10.24 1.33
N LEU A 64 -18.32 9.10 1.28
CA LEU A 64 -18.15 8.01 2.25
C LEU A 64 -17.76 6.74 1.49
N TYR A 65 -16.67 6.12 1.94
CA TYR A 65 -16.19 4.84 1.45
C TYR A 65 -16.32 3.79 2.56
N PRO A 66 -17.39 2.98 2.56
CA PRO A 66 -17.65 2.02 3.64
C PRO A 66 -16.60 0.90 3.73
N VAL A 67 -15.90 0.62 2.63
CA VAL A 67 -14.83 -0.36 2.58
C VAL A 67 -13.59 0.29 1.99
N LEU A 68 -12.51 0.26 2.75
CA LEU A 68 -11.19 0.73 2.37
C LEU A 68 -10.22 -0.45 2.36
N ILE A 69 -9.34 -0.50 1.36
CA ILE A 69 -8.31 -1.54 1.26
C ILE A 69 -6.96 -0.86 1.09
N ASN A 70 -6.02 -1.11 2.00
CA ASN A 70 -4.65 -0.61 1.89
C ASN A 70 -3.71 -1.76 1.50
N PRO A 71 -3.08 -1.72 0.32
CA PRO A 71 -2.29 -2.83 -0.20
C PRO A 71 -0.80 -2.73 0.16
N ILE A 72 -0.41 -1.95 1.17
CA ILE A 72 1.02 -1.63 1.44
C ILE A 72 1.87 -2.84 1.82
N ASN A 73 1.25 -3.99 2.12
CA ASN A 73 1.96 -5.25 2.42
C ASN A 73 1.89 -6.27 1.29
N VAL A 74 1.31 -5.90 0.14
CA VAL A 74 1.31 -6.74 -1.06
C VAL A 74 2.62 -6.49 -1.82
N ALA A 75 3.55 -7.44 -1.71
CA ALA A 75 4.92 -7.30 -2.18
C ALA A 75 5.01 -6.85 -3.65
N GLU A 76 4.17 -7.41 -4.52
CA GLU A 76 4.10 -7.10 -5.96
C GLU A 76 3.71 -5.64 -6.23
N LEU A 77 2.97 -5.01 -5.31
CA LEU A 77 2.57 -3.60 -5.44
C LEU A 77 3.58 -2.65 -4.80
N THR A 78 4.51 -3.15 -3.99
CA THR A 78 5.55 -2.33 -3.35
C THR A 78 6.96 -2.58 -3.89
N SER A 79 7.13 -3.51 -4.84
CA SER A 79 8.44 -3.84 -5.40
C SER A 79 8.95 -2.75 -6.34
N ILE A 80 10.27 -2.61 -6.39
CA ILE A 80 10.99 -1.85 -7.41
C ILE A 80 11.97 -2.83 -8.03
N GLU A 81 11.82 -3.10 -9.32
CA GLU A 81 12.58 -4.11 -10.05
C GLU A 81 13.28 -3.48 -11.24
N GLU A 82 14.59 -3.69 -11.35
CA GLU A 82 15.34 -3.35 -12.56
C GLU A 82 15.45 -4.57 -13.47
N THR A 83 15.11 -4.38 -14.73
CA THR A 83 15.30 -5.35 -15.81
C THR A 83 16.44 -4.89 -16.71
N SER A 84 16.80 -5.69 -17.72
CA SER A 84 17.82 -5.31 -18.70
C SER A 84 17.48 -4.05 -19.52
N THR A 85 16.22 -3.60 -19.53
CA THR A 85 15.75 -2.51 -20.40
C THR A 85 14.92 -1.44 -19.70
N ALA A 86 14.44 -1.70 -18.48
CA ALA A 86 13.50 -0.83 -17.79
C ALA A 86 13.53 -1.02 -16.27
N MET A 87 13.04 -0.02 -15.55
CA MET A 87 12.63 -0.17 -14.16
C MET A 87 11.11 -0.36 -14.10
N VAL A 88 10.67 -1.29 -13.28
CA VAL A 88 9.27 -1.57 -13.00
C VAL A 88 8.99 -1.19 -11.54
N PHE A 89 7.97 -0.37 -11.34
CA PHE A 89 7.55 0.08 -10.01
C PHE A 89 6.16 -0.47 -9.72
N GLY A 90 6.01 -1.13 -8.57
CA GLY A 90 4.72 -1.49 -8.04
C GLY A 90 3.85 -0.25 -7.78
N ALA A 91 2.54 -0.37 -7.96
CA ALA A 91 1.62 0.77 -7.90
C ALA A 91 1.46 1.40 -6.51
N ALA A 92 1.92 0.74 -5.45
CA ALA A 92 1.93 1.21 -4.07
C ALA A 92 3.31 1.71 -3.60
N VAL A 93 4.32 1.76 -4.49
CA VAL A 93 5.61 2.41 -4.19
C VAL A 93 5.36 3.88 -3.84
N THR A 94 5.99 4.35 -2.77
CA THR A 94 5.85 5.76 -2.36
C THR A 94 6.60 6.68 -3.32
N LEU A 95 6.15 7.93 -3.47
CA LEU A 95 6.85 8.90 -4.32
C LEU A 95 8.29 9.15 -3.86
N THR A 96 8.55 9.11 -2.55
CA THR A 96 9.90 9.22 -1.99
C THR A 96 10.79 8.06 -2.44
N ALA A 97 10.35 6.81 -2.29
CA ALA A 97 11.13 5.65 -2.70
C ALA A 97 11.34 5.61 -4.22
N LEU A 98 10.35 6.03 -5.00
CA LEU A 98 10.45 6.18 -6.45
C LEU A 98 11.50 7.24 -6.83
N GLU A 99 11.49 8.41 -6.17
CA GLU A 99 12.48 9.47 -6.41
C GLU A 99 13.91 8.99 -6.10
N GLU A 100 14.10 8.35 -4.94
CA GLU A 100 15.39 7.81 -4.52
C GLU A 100 15.91 6.78 -5.55
N ALA A 101 15.09 5.80 -5.92
CA ALA A 101 15.46 4.78 -6.89
C ALA A 101 15.82 5.36 -8.27
N LEU A 102 15.06 6.35 -8.74
CA LEU A 102 15.36 7.02 -10.02
C LEU A 102 16.64 7.86 -9.95
N ARG A 103 16.88 8.54 -8.83
CA ARG A 103 18.10 9.33 -8.61
C ARG A 103 19.33 8.44 -8.68
N ASP A 104 19.33 7.31 -7.96
CA ASP A 104 20.43 6.36 -7.97
C ASP A 104 20.72 5.85 -9.38
N GLN A 105 19.68 5.58 -10.16
CA GLN A 105 19.80 5.08 -11.53
C GLN A 105 20.39 6.09 -12.51
N VAL A 106 20.02 7.36 -12.38
CA VAL A 106 20.61 8.43 -13.19
C VAL A 106 22.06 8.64 -12.81
N THR A 107 22.39 8.66 -11.52
CA THR A 107 23.76 8.88 -11.03
C THR A 107 24.70 7.73 -11.39
N LEU A 108 24.29 6.47 -11.23
CA LEU A 108 25.11 5.29 -11.59
C LEU A 108 25.43 5.21 -13.08
N LYS A 109 24.57 5.73 -13.96
CA LYS A 109 24.75 5.68 -15.42
C LYS A 109 25.57 6.85 -16.00
N HIS A 110 25.84 7.89 -15.20
CA HIS A 110 26.54 9.11 -15.65
C HIS A 110 27.71 9.54 -14.75
N GLY A 111 28.09 8.71 -13.77
CA GLY A 111 29.23 8.92 -12.87
C GLY A 111 30.48 8.16 -13.28
#